data_AF-C3Y0D1-F1
#
_entry.id   AF-C3Y0D1-F1
#
_cell.length_a   1.000
_cell.length_b   1.000
_cell.length_c   1.000
_cell.angle_alpha   90.00
_cell.angle_beta   90.00
_cell.angle_gamma   90.00
#
_symmetry.space_group_name_H-M   'P 1'
#
loop_
_entity.id
_entity.type
_entity.pdbx_description
1 polymer ?
#
loop_
_entity_poly.entity_id
_entity_poly.type
_entity_poly.pdbx_seq_one_letter_code
_entity_poly.pdbx_strand_id
1 'polypeptide(L)'
;MSWAAQEWKDGLPTRALQKVNEIETNLEKLKKEQKQRQFQMDSLEQTLQKTKRNFEEEKNKVTLMKRENQTLVESCEDLQKKREKIQHDLQTKESLVSCMEGQLSHAKASLDTETGRNHQLKGDLERVEQ
;
A
#
# COMPACT_ATOMS: atom_id res chain seq x y z
N MET A 1 -42.59 44.17 24.12
CA MET A 1 -44.04 44.35 24.33
C MET A 1 -44.46 43.44 25.49
N SER A 2 -44.54 43.93 26.73
CA SER A 2 -44.85 43.09 27.92
C SER A 2 -45.65 43.83 29.00
N TRP A 3 -46.44 44.84 28.64
CA TRP A 3 -47.26 45.53 29.63
C TRP A 3 -48.55 44.74 29.94
N ALA A 4 -49.21 44.21 28.89
CA ALA A 4 -50.38 43.33 29.03
C ALA A 4 -50.09 41.93 29.63
N ALA A 5 -48.82 41.53 29.78
CA ALA A 5 -48.45 40.21 30.28
C ALA A 5 -48.49 40.09 31.81
N GLN A 6 -48.59 41.22 32.52
CA GLN A 6 -48.54 41.28 33.98
C GLN A 6 -49.88 41.70 34.61
N GLU A 7 -50.78 42.37 33.87
CA GLU A 7 -52.08 42.83 34.37
C GLU A 7 -52.97 41.68 34.88
N TRP A 8 -52.83 40.46 34.34
CA TRP A 8 -53.59 39.30 34.83
C TRP A 8 -53.17 38.83 36.22
N LYS A 9 -51.98 39.25 36.69
CA LYS A 9 -51.48 38.94 38.03
C LYS A 9 -52.06 39.89 39.09
N ASP A 10 -52.63 41.01 38.68
CA ASP A 10 -53.21 41.99 39.59
C ASP A 10 -54.47 41.41 40.28
N GLY A 11 -54.52 41.50 41.61
CA GLY A 11 -55.62 40.97 42.42
C GLY A 11 -55.49 39.48 42.81
N LEU A 12 -54.45 38.76 42.38
CA LEU A 12 -54.21 37.38 42.83
C LEU A 12 -53.72 37.32 44.30
N PRO A 13 -54.16 36.32 45.09
CA PRO A 13 -53.62 36.11 46.44
C PRO A 13 -52.10 35.86 46.41
N THR A 14 -51.37 36.34 47.42
CA THR A 14 -49.90 36.24 47.51
C THR A 14 -49.36 34.82 47.28
N ARG A 15 -50.05 33.80 47.79
CA ARG A 15 -49.67 32.39 47.61
C ARG A 15 -49.78 31.92 46.16
N ALA A 16 -50.76 32.43 45.42
CA ALA A 16 -50.91 32.15 43.99
C ALA A 16 -49.78 32.84 43.19
N LEU A 17 -49.47 34.10 43.51
CA LEU A 17 -48.36 34.84 42.88
C LEU A 17 -47.01 34.17 43.12
N GLN A 18 -46.73 33.71 44.35
CA GLN A 18 -45.53 32.93 44.65
C GLN A 18 -45.45 31.67 43.78
N LYS A 19 -46.56 30.95 43.62
CA LYS A 19 -46.58 29.73 42.81
C LYS A 19 -46.36 30.01 41.32
N VAL A 20 -46.94 31.08 40.80
CA VAL A 20 -46.71 31.53 39.42
C VAL A 20 -45.23 31.84 39.21
N ASN A 21 -44.60 32.61 40.10
CA ASN A 21 -43.19 32.97 39.99
C ASN A 21 -42.27 31.74 40.05
N GLU A 22 -42.57 30.76 40.91
CA GLU A 22 -41.85 29.47 40.95
C GLU A 22 -41.93 28.74 39.61
N ILE A 23 -43.13 28.64 39.03
CA ILE A 23 -43.36 27.95 37.75
C ILE A 23 -42.63 28.68 36.62
N GLU A 24 -42.71 30.00 36.56
CA GLU A 24 -42.01 30.82 35.56
C GLU A 24 -40.49 30.66 35.66
N THR A 25 -39.95 30.65 36.88
CA THR A 25 -38.51 30.42 37.13
C THR A 25 -38.09 29.02 36.66
N ASN A 26 -38.89 28.00 36.95
CA ASN A 26 -38.60 26.63 36.51
C ASN A 26 -38.73 26.48 34.99
N LEU A 27 -39.70 27.14 34.37
CA LEU A 27 -39.86 27.16 32.92
C LEU A 27 -38.63 27.78 32.24
N GLU A 28 -38.10 28.88 32.78
CA GLU A 28 -36.93 29.53 32.22
C GLU A 28 -35.66 28.66 32.38
N LYS A 29 -35.51 27.96 33.51
CA LYS A 29 -34.44 26.97 33.70
C LYS A 29 -34.54 25.85 32.66
N LEU A 30 -35.72 25.25 32.51
CA LEU A 30 -35.95 24.16 31.54
C LEU A 30 -35.70 24.61 30.09
N LYS A 31 -36.07 25.84 29.72
CA LYS A 31 -35.77 26.40 28.39
C LYS A 31 -34.27 26.54 28.14
N LYS A 32 -33.50 26.97 29.14
CA LYS A 32 -32.04 27.06 29.04
C LYS A 32 -31.40 25.68 28.93
N GLU A 33 -31.83 24.74 29.76
CA GLU A 33 -31.37 23.35 29.69
C GLU A 33 -31.69 22.70 28.34
N GLN A 34 -32.90 22.93 27.81
CA GLN A 34 -33.30 22.44 26.49
C GLN A 34 -32.38 22.98 25.39
N LYS A 35 -32.11 24.30 25.39
CA LYS A 35 -31.20 24.91 24.41
C LYS A 35 -29.78 24.37 24.52
N GLN A 36 -29.28 24.18 25.73
CA GLN A 36 -27.94 23.62 25.96
C GLN A 36 -27.86 22.17 25.45
N ARG A 37 -28.86 21.34 25.74
CA ARG A 37 -28.93 19.96 25.24
C ARG A 37 -29.05 19.91 23.72
N GLN A 38 -29.82 20.80 23.11
CA GLN A 38 -29.92 20.88 21.65
C GLN A 38 -28.56 21.18 21.03
N PHE A 39 -27.85 22.18 21.55
CA PHE A 39 -26.51 22.51 21.07
C PHE A 39 -25.52 21.34 21.20
N GLN A 40 -25.58 20.61 22.31
CA GLN A 40 -24.75 19.40 22.50
C GLN A 40 -25.09 18.30 21.49
N MET A 41 -26.39 18.07 21.24
CA MET A 41 -26.81 17.11 20.22
C MET A 41 -26.30 17.50 18.83
N ASP A 42 -26.46 18.77 18.43
CA ASP A 42 -26.02 19.26 17.13
C ASP A 42 -24.49 19.12 16.97
N SER A 43 -23.73 19.39 18.03
CA SER A 43 -22.28 19.23 18.05
C SER A 43 -21.84 17.76 17.92
N LEU A 44 -22.52 16.86 18.63
CA LEU A 44 -22.28 15.42 18.53
C LEU A 44 -22.64 14.88 17.14
N GLU A 45 -23.74 15.36 16.55
CA GLU A 45 -24.16 14.94 15.21
C GLU A 45 -23.15 15.38 14.15
N GLN A 46 -22.63 16.61 14.22
CA GLN A 46 -21.55 17.07 13.33
C GLN A 46 -20.28 16.20 13.48
N THR A 47 -19.90 15.87 14.72
CA THR A 47 -18.74 15.02 14.98
C THR A 47 -18.95 13.59 14.45
N LEU A 48 -20.16 13.05 14.60
CA LEU A 48 -20.53 11.75 14.06
C LEU A 48 -20.47 11.72 12.53
N GLN A 49 -20.99 12.76 11.86
CA GLN A 49 -20.91 12.87 10.40
C GLN A 49 -19.46 12.95 9.92
N LYS A 50 -18.61 13.74 10.59
CA LYS A 50 -17.18 13.84 10.27
C LYS A 50 -16.45 12.50 10.43
N THR A 51 -16.69 11.79 11.53
CA THR A 51 -16.06 10.49 11.78
C THR A 51 -16.52 9.42 10.79
N LYS A 52 -17.81 9.39 10.41
CA LYS A 52 -18.33 8.51 9.35
C LYS A 52 -17.65 8.77 8.01
N ARG A 53 -17.48 10.03 7.62
CA ARG A 53 -16.77 10.38 6.39
C ARG A 53 -15.33 9.91 6.41
N ASN A 54 -14.60 10.20 7.49
CA ASN A 54 -13.22 9.75 7.65
C ASN A 54 -13.09 8.23 7.60
N PHE A 55 -14.02 7.51 8.25
CA PHE A 55 -14.05 6.05 8.21
C PHE A 55 -14.23 5.52 6.78
N GLU A 56 -15.14 6.12 6.00
CA GLU A 56 -15.36 5.72 4.61
C GLU A 56 -14.14 6.02 3.73
N GLU A 57 -13.48 7.17 3.94
CA GLU A 57 -12.21 7.51 3.28
C GLU A 57 -11.11 6.49 3.59
N GLU A 58 -10.94 6.08 4.86
CA GLU A 58 -9.99 5.04 5.25
C GLU A 58 -10.35 3.66 4.70
N LYS A 59 -11.65 3.30 4.66
CA LYS A 59 -12.10 2.05 4.03
C LYS A 59 -11.74 1.99 2.55
N ASN A 60 -11.85 3.12 1.85
CA ASN A 60 -11.43 3.25 0.46
C ASN A 60 -9.92 3.10 0.31
N LYS A 61 -9.13 3.75 1.17
CA LYS A 61 -7.66 3.60 1.19
C LYS A 61 -7.24 2.16 1.41
N VAL A 62 -7.83 1.47 2.38
CA VAL A 62 -7.57 0.04 2.64
C VAL A 62 -7.86 -0.81 1.40
N THR A 63 -8.94 -0.52 0.70
CA THR A 63 -9.30 -1.25 -0.53
C THR A 63 -8.30 -1.00 -1.66
N LEU A 64 -7.85 0.24 -1.82
CA LEU A 64 -6.81 0.60 -2.81
C LEU A 64 -5.48 -0.07 -2.48
N MET A 65 -5.02 0.02 -1.23
CA MET A 65 -3.77 -0.62 -0.78
C MET A 65 -3.81 -2.14 -0.98
N LYS A 66 -4.95 -2.79 -0.72
CA LYS A 66 -5.11 -4.24 -0.99
C LYS A 66 -4.95 -4.57 -2.47
N ARG A 67 -5.50 -3.75 -3.37
CA ARG A 67 -5.34 -3.94 -4.82
C ARG A 67 -3.90 -3.74 -5.27
N GLU A 68 -3.25 -2.66 -4.81
CA GLU A 68 -1.84 -2.39 -5.12
C GLU A 68 -0.92 -3.50 -4.64
N ASN A 69 -1.14 -4.00 -3.41
CA ASN A 69 -0.38 -5.10 -2.86
C ASN A 69 -0.57 -6.39 -3.70
N GLN A 70 -1.80 -6.70 -4.12
CA GLN A 70 -2.07 -7.84 -4.98
C GLN A 70 -1.31 -7.74 -6.32
N THR A 71 -1.36 -6.58 -6.96
CA THR A 71 -0.62 -6.33 -8.21
C THR A 71 0.89 -6.47 -8.02
N LEU A 72 1.44 -6.00 -6.90
CA LEU A 72 2.86 -6.14 -6.58
C LEU A 72 3.24 -7.61 -6.37
N VAL A 73 2.43 -8.39 -5.65
CA VAL A 73 2.65 -9.82 -5.45
C VAL A 73 2.70 -10.56 -6.79
N GLU A 74 1.72 -10.33 -7.66
CA GLU A 74 1.67 -10.93 -9.00
C GLU A 74 2.90 -10.55 -9.84
N SER A 75 3.31 -9.28 -9.81
CA SER A 75 4.51 -8.81 -10.50
C SER A 75 5.79 -9.48 -9.98
N CYS A 76 5.91 -9.66 -8.65
CA CYS A 76 7.03 -10.35 -8.04
C CYS A 76 7.07 -11.84 -8.46
N GLU A 77 5.93 -12.52 -8.50
CA GLU A 77 5.85 -13.91 -8.97
C GLU A 77 6.26 -14.06 -10.44
N ASP A 78 5.84 -13.13 -11.30
CA ASP A 78 6.21 -13.14 -12.71
C ASP A 78 7.70 -12.87 -12.93
N LEU A 79 8.26 -11.93 -12.18
CA LEU A 79 9.70 -11.65 -12.19
C LEU A 79 10.50 -12.86 -11.68
N GLN A 80 10.02 -13.54 -10.65
CA GLN A 80 10.61 -14.75 -10.12
C GLN A 80 10.66 -15.86 -11.18
N LYS A 81 9.54 -16.11 -11.87
CA LYS A 81 9.46 -17.08 -12.98
C LYS A 81 10.42 -16.73 -14.13
N LYS A 82 10.51 -15.45 -14.49
CA LYS A 82 11.46 -14.97 -15.52
C LYS A 82 12.91 -15.19 -15.09
N ARG A 83 13.23 -14.89 -13.84
CA ARG A 83 14.57 -15.10 -13.27
C ARG A 83 14.98 -16.57 -13.33
N GLU A 84 14.09 -17.47 -12.93
CA GLU A 84 14.34 -18.92 -12.96
C GLU A 84 14.61 -19.42 -14.39
N LYS A 85 13.84 -18.96 -15.37
CA LYS A 85 14.07 -19.28 -16.79
C LYS A 85 15.44 -18.80 -17.27
N ILE A 86 15.78 -17.54 -16.99
CA ILE A 86 17.07 -16.95 -17.38
C ILE A 86 18.23 -17.70 -16.70
N GLN A 87 18.09 -18.07 -15.43
CA GLN A 87 19.11 -18.80 -14.69
C GLN A 87 19.33 -20.21 -15.29
N HIS A 88 18.27 -20.90 -15.68
CA HIS A 88 18.38 -22.19 -16.34
C HIS A 88 19.06 -22.09 -17.73
N ASP A 89 18.68 -21.07 -18.51
CA ASP A 89 19.30 -20.79 -19.81
C ASP A 89 20.80 -20.47 -19.64
N LEU A 90 21.15 -19.65 -18.65
CA LEU A 90 22.54 -19.31 -18.34
C LEU A 90 23.36 -20.56 -18.03
N GLN A 91 22.86 -21.43 -17.14
CA GLN A 91 23.53 -22.69 -16.78
C GLN A 91 23.75 -23.59 -18.02
N THR A 92 22.77 -23.63 -18.91
CA THR A 92 22.86 -24.38 -20.17
C THR A 92 23.95 -23.81 -21.08
N LYS A 93 24.03 -22.47 -21.19
CA LYS A 93 25.08 -21.79 -21.98
C LYS A 93 26.46 -21.98 -21.38
N GLU A 94 26.62 -21.89 -20.07
CA GLU A 94 27.89 -22.15 -19.37
C GLU A 94 28.40 -23.57 -19.64
N SER A 95 27.50 -24.56 -19.59
CA SER A 95 27.83 -25.96 -19.91
C SER A 95 28.29 -26.13 -21.37
N LEU A 96 27.62 -25.43 -22.30
CA LEU A 96 28.02 -25.44 -23.71
C LEU A 96 29.39 -24.80 -23.92
N VAL A 97 29.65 -23.66 -23.30
CA VAL A 97 30.96 -22.99 -23.36
C VAL A 97 32.06 -23.91 -22.85
N SER A 98 31.87 -24.55 -21.70
CA SER A 98 32.84 -25.49 -21.14
C SER A 98 33.14 -26.67 -22.09
N CYS A 99 32.10 -27.21 -22.75
CA CYS A 99 32.28 -28.25 -23.76
C CYS A 99 33.11 -27.77 -24.96
N MET A 100 32.79 -26.58 -25.50
CA MET A 100 33.50 -25.99 -26.63
C MET A 100 34.97 -25.65 -26.28
N GLU A 101 35.24 -25.20 -25.06
CA GLU A 101 36.61 -24.97 -24.57
C GLU A 101 37.42 -26.28 -24.53
N GLY A 102 36.81 -27.38 -24.08
CA GLY A 102 37.42 -28.71 -24.11
C GLY A 102 37.72 -29.19 -25.53
N GLN A 103 36.78 -29.02 -26.46
CA GLN A 103 36.99 -29.36 -27.88
C GLN A 103 38.11 -28.51 -28.51
N LEU A 104 38.14 -27.21 -28.21
CA LEU A 104 39.17 -26.30 -28.70
C LEU A 104 40.56 -26.68 -28.15
N SER A 105 40.65 -27.05 -26.87
CA SER A 105 41.89 -27.53 -26.26
C SER A 105 42.40 -28.79 -26.96
N HIS A 106 41.52 -29.76 -27.22
CA HIS A 106 41.87 -30.97 -27.94
C HIS A 106 42.34 -30.69 -29.38
N ALA A 107 41.63 -29.82 -30.10
CA ALA A 107 42.00 -29.44 -31.47
C ALA A 107 43.39 -28.78 -31.53
N LYS A 108 43.71 -27.90 -30.57
CA LYS A 108 45.04 -27.29 -30.45
C LYS A 108 46.13 -28.33 -30.22
N ALA A 109 45.92 -29.26 -29.28
CA ALA A 109 46.89 -30.33 -29.02
C ALA A 109 47.14 -31.22 -30.24
N SER A 110 46.08 -31.55 -30.99
CA SER A 110 46.20 -32.30 -32.25
C SER A 110 46.95 -31.53 -33.33
N LEU A 111 46.68 -30.22 -33.46
CA LEU A 111 47.40 -29.35 -34.40
C LEU A 111 48.90 -29.25 -34.08
N ASP A 112 49.25 -29.10 -32.80
CA ASP A 112 50.66 -29.05 -32.36
C ASP A 112 51.38 -30.36 -32.68
N THR A 113 50.70 -31.50 -32.48
CA THR A 113 51.23 -32.83 -32.80
C THR A 113 51.50 -32.99 -34.29
N GLU A 114 50.53 -32.66 -35.15
CA GLU A 114 50.70 -32.72 -36.60
C GLU A 114 51.76 -31.74 -37.10
N THR A 115 51.83 -30.55 -36.51
CA THR A 115 52.87 -29.56 -36.80
C THR A 115 54.26 -30.13 -36.49
N GLY A 116 54.44 -30.80 -35.34
CA GLY A 116 55.68 -31.49 -34.98
C GLY A 116 56.06 -32.60 -35.96
N ARG A 117 55.09 -33.43 -36.35
CA ARG A 117 55.29 -34.49 -37.37
C ARG A 117 55.72 -33.91 -38.72
N ASN A 118 55.11 -32.82 -39.15
CA ASN A 118 55.46 -32.15 -40.40
C ASN A 118 56.91 -31.64 -40.39
N HIS A 119 57.34 -31.01 -39.30
CA HIS A 119 58.73 -30.58 -39.12
C HIS A 119 59.71 -31.75 -39.15
N GLN A 120 59.37 -32.87 -38.50
CA GLN A 120 60.20 -34.07 -38.52
C GLN A 120 60.34 -34.65 -39.94
N LEU A 121 59.22 -34.85 -40.63
CA LEU A 121 59.19 -35.35 -42.01
C LEU A 121 59.98 -34.46 -42.97
N LYS A 122 59.88 -33.14 -42.81
CA LYS A 122 60.66 -32.19 -43.59
C LYS A 122 62.17 -32.35 -43.35
N GLY A 123 62.59 -32.48 -42.09
CA GLY A 123 64.00 -32.70 -41.76
C GLY A 123 64.52 -34.09 -42.15
N ASP A 124 63.65 -35.10 -42.23
CA ASP A 124 63.99 -36.41 -42.82
C ASP A 124 64.16 -36.30 -44.35
N LEU A 125 63.26 -35.60 -45.04
CA LEU A 125 63.33 -35.35 -46.49
C LEU A 125 64.63 -34.63 -46.88
N GLU A 126 64.96 -33.53 -46.17
CA GLU A 126 66.19 -32.76 -46.40
C GLU A 126 67.46 -33.60 -46.22
N ARG A 127 67.43 -34.66 -45.40
CA ARG A 127 68.55 -35.61 -45.22
C ARG A 127 68.66 -36.63 -46.35
N VAL A 128 67.56 -36.99 -47.00
CA VAL A 128 67.56 -37.92 -48.15
C VAL A 128 67.98 -37.20 -49.43
N GLU A 129 67.76 -35.89 -49.52
CA GLU A 129 68.13 -35.05 -50.67
C GLU A 129 69.61 -34.59 -50.69
N GLN A 130 70.40 -34.93 -49.65
CA GLN A 130 71.87 -34.68 -49.57
C GLN A 130 72.69 -35.92 -49.97
#